data_AF-A0A3M1MPM7-F1
#
_entry.id   AF-A0A3M1MPM7-F1
#
_cell.length_a   1.000
_cell.length_b   1.000
_cell.length_c   1.000
_cell.angle_alpha   90.00
_cell.angle_beta   90.00
_cell.angle_gamma   90.00
#
_symmetry.space_group_name_H-M   'P 1'
#
loop_
_entity.id
_entity.type
_entity.pdbx_description
1 polymer ?
#
loop_
_entity_poly.entity_id
_entity_poly.type
_entity_poly.pdbx_seq_one_letter_code
_entity_poly.pdbx_strand_id
1 'polypeptide(L)'
;VSDKEVARVLAYWQKALGEEAPGAQAPWEEMLEAEAYLADRDDLVEQAIEIVRKTRSASASMLQRRLRIGYPRAARLIEELEALGVVGPSRGGGRPREVLLDEEEGAGE
;
A
#
# COMPACT_ATOMS: atom_id res chain seq x y z
N VAL A 1 -15.89 -27.86 16.92
CA VAL A 1 -14.86 -28.61 16.17
C VAL A 1 -13.68 -28.80 17.08
N SER A 2 -13.22 -30.03 17.29
CA SER A 2 -12.06 -30.35 18.14
C SER A 2 -10.77 -30.44 17.32
N ASP A 3 -9.61 -30.07 17.87
CA ASP A 3 -8.30 -30.26 17.23
C ASP A 3 -8.06 -31.69 16.74
N LYS A 4 -8.63 -32.68 17.44
CA LYS A 4 -8.58 -34.10 17.05
C LYS A 4 -9.38 -34.40 15.78
N GLU A 5 -10.47 -33.67 15.53
CA GLU A 5 -11.25 -33.80 14.29
C GLU A 5 -10.50 -33.17 13.13
N VAL A 6 -9.91 -32.00 13.34
CA VAL A 6 -9.09 -31.31 12.34
C VAL A 6 -7.91 -32.17 11.89
N ALA A 7 -7.18 -32.77 12.84
CA ALA A 7 -6.05 -33.65 12.54
C ALA A 7 -6.44 -34.89 11.72
N ARG A 8 -7.61 -35.48 12.00
CA ARG A 8 -8.11 -36.65 11.24
C ARG A 8 -8.47 -36.28 9.81
N VAL A 9 -9.11 -35.13 9.61
CA VAL A 9 -9.45 -34.64 8.27
C VAL A 9 -8.17 -34.33 7.49
N LEU A 10 -7.20 -33.62 8.09
CA LEU A 10 -5.89 -33.35 7.49
C LEU A 10 -5.17 -34.61 7.03
N ALA A 11 -5.08 -35.62 7.90
CA ALA A 11 -4.40 -36.89 7.58
C ALA A 11 -5.09 -37.68 6.46
N TYR A 12 -6.43 -37.63 6.39
CA TYR A 12 -7.19 -38.25 5.32
C TYR A 12 -6.89 -37.61 3.97
N TRP A 13 -6.91 -36.27 3.89
CA TRP A 13 -6.63 -35.54 2.66
C TRP A 13 -5.16 -35.64 2.22
N GLN A 14 -4.20 -35.56 3.15
CA GLN A 14 -2.78 -35.80 2.85
C GLN A 14 -2.52 -37.20 2.26
N LYS A 15 -3.24 -38.22 2.72
CA LYS A 15 -3.12 -39.58 2.19
C LYS A 15 -3.83 -39.75 0.85
N ALA A 16 -4.92 -39.04 0.62
CA ALA A 16 -5.77 -39.17 -0.57
C ALA A 16 -5.21 -38.46 -1.80
N LEU A 17 -4.46 -37.36 -1.63
CA LEU A 17 -3.94 -36.53 -2.72
C LEU A 17 -2.62 -37.04 -3.35
N GLY A 18 -1.98 -38.06 -2.76
CA GLY A 18 -0.63 -38.46 -3.17
C GLY A 18 0.40 -37.36 -2.86
N GLU A 19 1.69 -37.59 -3.12
CA GLU A 19 2.72 -36.57 -2.93
C GLU A 19 2.49 -35.38 -3.90
N GLU A 20 1.60 -34.47 -3.54
CA GLU A 20 1.61 -33.12 -4.09
C GLU A 20 2.96 -32.49 -3.72
N ALA A 21 3.68 -32.05 -4.75
CA ALA A 21 5.05 -31.58 -4.62
C ALA A 21 5.19 -30.56 -3.48
N PRO A 22 6.21 -30.67 -2.63
CA PRO A 22 6.45 -29.69 -1.57
C PRO A 22 6.73 -28.34 -2.23
N GLY A 23 5.79 -27.40 -2.12
CA GLY A 23 5.93 -26.05 -2.68
C GLY A 23 4.76 -25.55 -3.53
N ALA A 24 3.64 -26.29 -3.65
CA ALA A 24 2.41 -25.71 -4.19
C ALA A 24 1.89 -24.64 -3.22
N GLN A 25 2.16 -23.37 -3.55
CA GLN A 25 1.67 -22.21 -2.81
C GLN A 25 0.14 -22.27 -2.77
N ALA A 26 -0.44 -22.05 -1.58
CA ALA A 26 -1.87 -22.23 -1.45
C ALA A 26 -2.61 -21.14 -2.25
N PRO A 27 -3.74 -21.43 -2.93
CA PRO A 27 -4.43 -20.44 -3.77
C PRO A 27 -4.85 -19.15 -3.04
N TRP A 28 -4.96 -19.19 -1.72
CA TRP A 28 -5.29 -18.03 -0.87
C TRP A 28 -4.07 -17.23 -0.42
N GLU A 29 -2.85 -17.75 -0.59
CA GLU A 29 -1.62 -17.04 -0.22
C GLU A 29 -1.39 -15.85 -1.15
N GLU A 30 -1.65 -16.00 -2.45
CA GLU A 30 -1.69 -14.87 -3.40
C GLU A 30 -2.72 -13.80 -2.99
N MET A 31 -3.87 -14.23 -2.46
CA MET A 31 -4.93 -13.31 -2.02
C MET A 31 -4.51 -12.54 -0.75
N LEU A 32 -3.84 -13.21 0.19
CA LEU A 32 -3.28 -12.58 1.39
C LEU A 32 -2.14 -11.61 1.05
N GLU A 33 -1.27 -11.97 0.11
CA GLU A 33 -0.21 -11.07 -0.38
C GLU A 33 -0.78 -9.83 -1.06
N ALA A 34 -1.85 -9.99 -1.85
CA ALA A 34 -2.56 -8.87 -2.47
C ALA A 34 -3.23 -7.96 -1.43
N GLU A 35 -3.87 -8.53 -0.41
CA GLU A 35 -4.48 -7.76 0.68
C GLU A 35 -3.41 -6.99 1.49
N ALA A 36 -2.30 -7.64 1.82
CA ALA A 36 -1.17 -6.99 2.50
C ALA A 36 -0.56 -5.86 1.66
N TYR A 37 -0.45 -6.05 0.35
CA TYR A 37 0.03 -5.02 -0.58
C TYR A 37 -0.91 -3.81 -0.66
N LEU A 38 -2.23 -4.05 -0.66
CA LEU A 38 -3.24 -2.98 -0.63
C LEU A 38 -3.17 -2.20 0.68
N ALA A 39 -3.03 -2.88 1.82
CA ALA A 39 -2.86 -2.22 3.12
C ALA A 39 -1.59 -1.35 3.17
N ASP A 40 -0.43 -1.85 2.71
CA ASP A 40 0.82 -1.06 2.63
C ASP A 40 0.67 0.17 1.73
N ARG A 41 -0.13 0.06 0.66
CA ARG A 41 -0.40 1.19 -0.24
C ARG A 41 -1.18 2.30 0.47
N ASP A 42 -2.25 1.96 1.18
CA ASP A 42 -3.10 2.94 1.86
C ASP A 42 -2.32 3.66 2.96
N ASP A 43 -1.53 2.92 3.76
CA ASP A 43 -0.66 3.48 4.79
C ASP A 43 0.37 4.47 4.22
N LEU A 44 0.95 4.16 3.06
CA LEU A 44 1.91 5.03 2.40
C LEU A 44 1.29 6.29 1.81
N VAL A 45 0.04 6.21 1.33
CA VAL A 45 -0.71 7.39 0.86
C VAL A 45 -0.95 8.34 2.03
N GLU A 46 -1.43 7.85 3.17
CA GLU A 46 -1.69 8.69 4.35
C GLU A 46 -0.41 9.38 4.86
N GLN A 47 0.69 8.62 4.96
CA GLN A 47 2.00 9.19 5.33
C GLN A 47 2.48 10.23 4.31
N ALA A 48 2.25 10.00 3.01
CA ALA A 48 2.62 10.94 1.97
C ALA A 48 1.82 12.25 2.08
N ILE A 49 0.52 12.18 2.36
CA ILE A 49 -0.34 13.35 2.63
C ILE A 49 0.23 14.16 3.79
N GLU A 50 0.56 13.50 4.90
CA GLU A 50 1.10 14.17 6.08
C GLU A 50 2.43 14.87 5.79
N ILE A 51 3.34 14.20 5.09
CA ILE A 51 4.63 14.80 4.70
C ILE A 51 4.41 16.02 3.82
N VAL A 52 3.58 15.89 2.79
CA VAL A 52 3.31 16.93 1.80
C VAL A 52 2.64 18.15 2.46
N ARG A 53 1.71 17.93 3.39
CA ARG A 53 1.10 18.98 4.21
C ARG A 53 2.15 19.74 5.02
N LYS A 54 3.06 19.03 5.68
CA LYS A 54 4.13 19.63 6.49
C LYS A 54 5.17 20.38 5.65
N THR A 55 5.52 19.89 4.46
CA THR A 55 6.57 20.48 3.61
C THR A 55 6.05 21.53 2.63
N ARG A 56 4.73 21.63 2.44
CA ARG A 56 4.08 22.51 1.43
C ARG A 56 4.67 22.33 0.02
N SER A 57 5.21 21.15 -0.26
CA SER A 57 5.91 20.81 -1.50
C SER A 57 5.87 19.31 -1.71
N ALA A 58 5.52 18.87 -2.93
CA ALA A 58 5.44 17.45 -3.26
C ALA A 58 6.34 17.09 -4.46
N SER A 59 7.26 16.15 -4.27
CA SER A 59 8.06 15.59 -5.36
C SER A 59 8.38 14.12 -5.10
N ALA A 60 8.51 13.33 -6.18
CA ALA A 60 8.80 11.91 -6.08
C ALA A 60 10.10 11.65 -5.31
N SER A 61 11.17 12.40 -5.59
CA SER A 61 12.44 12.25 -4.88
C SER A 61 12.36 12.62 -3.38
N MET A 62 11.46 13.52 -2.98
CA MET A 62 11.23 13.82 -1.58
C MET A 62 10.54 12.66 -0.86
N LEU A 63 9.44 12.15 -1.43
CA LEU A 63 8.71 11.01 -0.88
C LEU A 63 9.58 9.76 -0.83
N GLN A 64 10.39 9.51 -1.87
CA GLN A 64 11.37 8.44 -1.92
C GLN A 64 12.27 8.42 -0.67
N ARG A 65 12.82 9.57 -0.29
CA ARG A 65 13.73 9.68 0.88
C ARG A 65 12.98 9.63 2.21
N ARG A 66 11.80 10.24 2.30
CA ARG A 66 11.04 10.33 3.55
C ARG A 66 10.38 9.00 3.91
N LEU A 67 9.81 8.30 2.93
CA LEU A 67 9.11 7.01 3.11
C LEU A 67 10.03 5.80 2.89
N ARG A 68 11.29 6.02 2.48
CA ARG A 68 12.29 4.97 2.19
C ARG A 68 11.82 3.94 1.15
N ILE A 69 11.07 4.41 0.16
CA ILE A 69 10.54 3.60 -0.95
C ILE A 69 11.36 3.79 -2.23
N GLY A 70 11.18 2.92 -3.21
CA GLY A 70 11.76 3.08 -4.55
C GLY A 70 11.14 4.25 -5.33
N TYR A 71 11.89 4.82 -6.29
CA TYR A 71 11.41 5.92 -7.13
C TYR A 71 10.10 5.63 -7.87
N PRO A 72 9.88 4.43 -8.49
CA PRO A 72 8.61 4.13 -9.16
C PRO A 72 7.40 4.20 -8.22
N ARG A 73 7.55 3.73 -6.97
CA ARG A 73 6.49 3.81 -5.96
C ARG A 73 6.22 5.26 -5.56
N ALA A 74 7.28 6.04 -5.36
CA ALA A 74 7.16 7.46 -5.04
C ALA A 74 6.50 8.29 -6.16
N ALA A 75 6.77 7.95 -7.43
CA ALA A 75 6.12 8.59 -8.57
C ALA A 75 4.61 8.29 -8.60
N ARG A 76 4.22 7.03 -8.40
CA ARG A 76 2.81 6.64 -8.29
C ARG A 76 2.09 7.33 -7.13
N LEU A 77 2.74 7.41 -5.96
CA LEU A 77 2.17 8.17 -4.83
C LEU A 77 1.90 9.62 -5.19
N ILE A 78 2.77 10.28 -5.96
CA ILE A 78 2.54 11.66 -6.41
C ILE A 78 1.33 11.75 -7.36
N GLU A 79 1.12 10.77 -8.24
CA GLU A 79 -0.05 10.68 -9.12
C GLU A 79 -1.34 10.40 -8.32
N GLU A 80 -1.28 9.53 -7.31
CA GLU A 80 -2.40 9.24 -6.41
C GLU A 80 -2.78 10.47 -5.58
N LEU A 81 -1.80 11.20 -5.05
CA LEU A 81 -2.04 12.47 -4.36
C LEU A 81 -2.66 13.53 -5.27
N GLU A 82 -2.36 13.53 -6.57
CA GLU A 82 -3.00 14.41 -7.55
C GLU A 82 -4.45 14.00 -7.80
N ALA A 83 -4.70 12.70 -7.97
CA ALA A 83 -6.05 12.16 -8.12
C ALA A 83 -6.94 12.42 -6.89
N LEU A 84 -6.34 12.44 -5.69
CA LEU A 84 -7.00 12.79 -4.44
C LEU A 84 -7.15 14.31 -4.23
N GLY A 85 -6.63 15.15 -5.14
CA GLY A 85 -6.70 16.61 -5.03
C GLY A 85 -5.78 17.20 -3.95
N VAL A 86 -4.83 16.44 -3.42
CA VAL A 86 -3.86 16.87 -2.40
C VAL A 86 -2.75 17.72 -3.02
N VAL A 87 -2.34 17.41 -4.25
CA VAL A 87 -1.31 18.14 -5.00
C VAL A 87 -1.84 18.62 -6.34
N GLY A 88 -1.37 19.79 -6.76
CA GLY A 88 -1.72 20.37 -8.06
C GLY A 88 -1.06 19.65 -9.24
N PRO A 89 -1.45 20.03 -10.47
CA PRO A 89 -0.97 19.39 -11.68
C PRO A 89 0.55 19.48 -11.84
N SER A 90 1.10 18.51 -12.56
CA SER A 90 2.54 18.46 -12.84
C SER A 90 3.04 19.76 -13.50
N ARG A 91 4.07 20.37 -12.92
CA ARG A 91 4.76 21.54 -13.48
C ARG A 91 5.87 21.19 -14.48
N GLY A 92 6.03 19.90 -14.80
CA GLY A 92 7.06 19.39 -15.71
C GLY A 92 8.48 19.40 -15.12
N GLY A 93 9.39 18.62 -15.74
CA GLY A 93 10.83 18.68 -15.45
C GLY A 93 11.25 18.30 -14.03
N GLY A 94 10.51 17.41 -13.34
CA GLY A 94 10.83 16.98 -11.98
C GLY A 94 10.66 18.06 -10.90
N ARG A 95 10.03 19.18 -11.24
CA ARG A 95 9.77 20.27 -10.29
C ARG A 95 8.74 19.84 -9.24
N PRO A 96 8.88 20.32 -8.00
CA PRO A 96 7.90 20.05 -6.97
C PRO A 96 6.53 20.63 -7.35
N ARG A 97 5.48 19.86 -7.07
CA ARG A 97 4.09 20.24 -7.23
C ARG A 97 3.65 21.10 -6.06
N GLU A 98 2.71 22.00 -6.34
CA GLU A 98 2.05 22.80 -5.33
C GLU A 98 1.09 21.94 -4.52
N VAL A 99 0.95 22.25 -3.24
CA VAL A 99 0.08 21.52 -2.32
C VAL A 99 -1.24 22.28 -2.23
N LEU A 100 -2.34 21.59 -2.52
CA LEU A 100 -3.69 22.17 -2.56
C LEU A 100 -4.45 21.99 -1.25
N LEU A 101 -3.83 21.37 -0.24
CA LEU A 101 -4.38 21.30 1.11
C LEU A 101 -4.40 22.71 1.70
N ASP A 102 -5.57 23.33 1.63
CA ASP A 102 -5.96 24.34 2.59
C ASP A 102 -6.00 23.68 3.97
N GLU A 103 -5.55 24.41 4.99
CA GLU A 103 -5.68 23.96 6.37
C GLU A 103 -7.11 23.51 6.58
N GLU A 104 -7.30 22.37 7.26
CA GLU A 104 -8.61 21.88 7.66
C GLU A 104 -9.53 23.07 8.01
N GLU A 105 -10.72 23.07 7.42
CA GLU A 105 -11.94 23.48 8.08
C GLU A 105 -11.97 22.83 9.49
N GLY A 106 -11.24 23.45 10.41
CA GLY A 106 -10.97 23.03 11.77
C GLY A 106 -11.03 24.23 12.73
N ALA A 107 -11.81 25.25 12.36
CA ALA A 107 -12.20 26.34 13.24
C ALA A 107 -13.70 26.63 13.07
N GLY A 108 -14.53 25.85 13.80
CA GLY A 108 -15.91 26.24 14.14
C GLY A 108 -17.01 25.34 13.58
N GLU A 109 -17.49 24.39 14.39
CA GLU A 109 -18.77 24.51 15.15
C GLU A 109 -18.87 23.43 16.24
#